data_AF-S2XK88-F1
#
_entry.id   AF-S2XK88-F1
#
_cell.length_a   1.000
_cell.length_b   1.000
_cell.length_c   1.000
_cell.angle_alpha   90.00
_cell.angle_beta   90.00
_cell.angle_gamma   90.00
#
_symmetry.space_group_name_H-M   'P 1'
#
loop_
_entity.id
_entity.type
_entity.pdbx_description
1 polymer ?
#
loop_
_entity_poly.entity_id
_entity_poly.type
_entity_poly.pdbx_seq_one_letter_code
_entity_poly.pdbx_strand_id
1 'polypeptide(L)'
;MKNSYILGLDVGIASVGYGLIHSDSKSVIDAGVRLFPEANVENNEGRRAKRGSRRLKRRRIHRLDRVKNLLAQYHLIIDDKIPKSTNPYLIRVKGLSSPLSKSELVIALLHLAKRRGIHNVHVVMDENESTNELSTKEQLKENAKQLENRYVCELQLDRLNEHYKVRGESNRFKTEDFVKEARQILTTQQNYHDIDDHFIEQYIHLLETRREYYEGPGKGSQYGWDGDLKQWYEKLIGRCTYFPEELRSVKYAYSADLFNALNDLNNLVIARDENEKLEYYEKYHIIENVFKQKKSPTLKQIAKEINVEESDIKGYRITKNGKPQFTSFKLYHDLNKIFLDKKNLENIELLDEIAFILTLYQDPLSIKEALDQLQDLLTESEKEAIAHLNGYTGTHRLSLKCLHLLIEEMWQTSRNQMEVFTALNLKPQKFQLSKQKQIPKNMVEEFILSPVVKRSFIQSIEIVNTVIKKYGLPEEIVIELAREKNSEDRRKFLNRIQKENENTRKQVEEAIREYGNHNAKGLVEKIKLHHMQEGKCLYSLQNIPLDDLLRNPSHYPEVSIV
;
A
#
# COMPACT_ATOMS: atom_id res chain seq x y z
N MET A 1 -43.60 17.44 -29.60
CA MET A 1 -43.67 16.93 -28.22
C MET A 1 -42.25 16.57 -27.81
N LYS A 2 -41.75 17.02 -26.66
CA LYS A 2 -40.51 16.43 -26.11
C LYS A 2 -40.83 14.95 -25.90
N ASN A 3 -40.10 14.06 -26.56
CA ASN A 3 -40.24 12.63 -26.28
C ASN A 3 -39.75 12.42 -24.85
N SER A 4 -40.70 12.29 -23.94
CA SER A 4 -40.48 12.01 -22.53
C SER A 4 -40.08 10.54 -22.40
N TYR A 5 -38.88 10.29 -21.86
CA TYR A 5 -38.34 8.94 -21.73
C TYR A 5 -37.42 8.79 -20.51
N ILE A 6 -37.32 7.54 -20.05
CA ILE A 6 -36.45 7.07 -18.97
C ILE A 6 -35.31 6.26 -19.59
N LEU A 7 -34.08 6.51 -19.15
CA LEU A 7 -32.89 5.74 -19.52
C LEU A 7 -32.48 4.81 -18.37
N GLY A 8 -32.56 3.50 -18.59
CA GLY A 8 -31.95 2.49 -17.71
C GLY A 8 -30.54 2.12 -18.20
N LEU A 9 -29.58 2.00 -17.28
CA LEU A 9 -28.24 1.52 -17.53
C LEU A 9 -27.91 0.33 -16.62
N ASP A 10 -27.49 -0.78 -17.22
CA ASP A 10 -26.89 -1.92 -16.52
C ASP A 10 -25.38 -1.92 -16.75
N VAL A 11 -24.62 -1.46 -15.75
CA VAL A 11 -23.17 -1.26 -15.86
C VAL A 11 -22.42 -2.47 -15.33
N GLY A 12 -21.99 -3.32 -16.26
CA GLY A 12 -21.20 -4.52 -16.00
C GLY A 12 -19.68 -4.33 -16.14
N ILE A 13 -18.96 -5.41 -15.85
CA ILE A 13 -17.50 -5.52 -15.95
C ILE A 13 -17.00 -5.49 -17.41
N ALA A 14 -17.78 -6.06 -18.33
CA ALA A 14 -17.42 -6.22 -19.75
C ALA A 14 -18.54 -5.79 -20.72
N SER A 15 -19.62 -5.24 -20.17
CA SER A 15 -20.80 -4.82 -20.92
C SER A 15 -21.47 -3.65 -20.23
N VAL A 16 -22.07 -2.75 -21.00
CA VAL A 16 -23.06 -1.80 -20.48
C VAL A 16 -24.33 -1.94 -21.30
N GLY A 17 -25.39 -2.42 -20.66
CA GLY A 17 -26.73 -2.45 -21.23
C GLY A 17 -27.38 -1.07 -21.13
N TYR A 18 -28.14 -0.66 -22.15
CA TYR A 18 -29.00 0.51 -22.09
C TYR A 18 -30.41 0.15 -22.56
N GLY A 19 -31.40 0.71 -21.89
CA GLY A 19 -32.81 0.59 -22.24
C GLY A 19 -33.48 1.94 -22.18
N LEU A 20 -34.24 2.27 -23.22
CA LEU A 20 -35.05 3.49 -23.31
C LEU A 20 -36.51 3.08 -23.28
N ILE A 21 -37.27 3.65 -22.35
CA ILE A 21 -38.73 3.45 -22.28
C ILE A 21 -39.43 4.79 -22.26
N HIS A 22 -40.60 4.87 -22.88
CA HIS A 22 -41.47 6.03 -22.75
C HIS A 22 -41.92 6.19 -21.30
N SER A 23 -41.87 7.42 -20.76
CA SER A 23 -42.24 7.68 -19.37
C SER A 23 -43.72 7.33 -19.11
N ASP A 24 -44.61 7.65 -20.06
CA ASP A 24 -46.05 7.45 -19.92
C ASP A 24 -46.48 6.01 -20.24
N SER A 25 -46.23 5.57 -21.48
CA SER A 25 -46.74 4.28 -21.98
C SER A 25 -45.95 3.07 -21.50
N LYS A 26 -44.76 3.29 -20.91
CA LYS A 26 -43.78 2.26 -20.54
C LYS A 26 -43.37 1.32 -21.69
N SER A 27 -43.67 1.70 -22.92
CA SER A 27 -43.24 0.96 -24.11
C SER A 27 -41.77 1.22 -24.40
N VAL A 28 -41.09 0.18 -24.89
CA VAL A 28 -39.66 0.23 -25.23
C VAL A 28 -39.46 1.06 -26.49
N ILE A 29 -38.58 2.05 -26.39
CA ILE A 29 -38.15 2.91 -27.51
C ILE A 29 -36.98 2.26 -28.23
N ASP A 30 -35.96 1.87 -27.46
CA ASP A 30 -34.72 1.28 -27.96
C ASP A 30 -34.02 0.54 -26.82
N ALA A 31 -33.24 -0.48 -27.15
CA ALA A 31 -32.43 -1.19 -26.18
C ALA A 31 -31.21 -1.79 -26.87
N GLY A 32 -30.09 -1.82 -26.15
CA GLY A 32 -28.87 -2.41 -26.68
C GLY A 32 -27.82 -2.67 -25.62
N VAL A 33 -26.73 -3.29 -26.04
CA VAL A 33 -25.61 -3.62 -25.16
C VAL A 33 -24.31 -3.19 -25.82
N ARG A 34 -23.50 -2.43 -25.10
CA ARG A 34 -22.13 -2.11 -25.48
C ARG A 34 -21.19 -3.11 -24.84
N LEU A 35 -20.55 -3.93 -25.66
CA LEU A 35 -19.53 -4.89 -25.22
C LEU A 35 -18.13 -4.28 -25.28
N PHE A 36 -17.29 -4.61 -24.31
CA PHE A 36 -15.87 -4.26 -24.29
C PHE A 36 -15.07 -5.32 -23.52
N PRO A 37 -13.80 -5.54 -23.85
CA PRO A 37 -12.97 -6.43 -23.05
C PRO A 37 -12.81 -5.87 -21.64
N GLU A 38 -12.80 -6.75 -20.64
CA GLU A 38 -12.50 -6.38 -19.27
C GLU A 38 -11.12 -5.69 -19.18
N ALA A 39 -11.05 -4.58 -18.45
CA ALA A 39 -9.78 -3.88 -18.23
C ALA A 39 -8.97 -4.56 -17.10
N ASN A 40 -8.63 -5.83 -17.28
CA ASN A 40 -7.97 -6.61 -16.25
C ASN A 40 -6.63 -6.01 -15.83
N VAL A 41 -6.44 -5.95 -14.51
CA VAL A 41 -5.21 -5.46 -13.87
C VAL A 41 -3.99 -6.26 -14.35
N GLU A 42 -4.18 -7.56 -14.64
CA GLU A 42 -3.18 -8.48 -15.17
C GLU A 42 -2.49 -7.99 -16.45
N ASN A 43 -3.19 -7.29 -17.35
CA ASN A 43 -2.58 -6.76 -18.57
C ASN A 43 -1.52 -5.69 -18.26
N ASN A 44 -1.84 -4.80 -17.31
CA ASN A 44 -0.93 -3.76 -16.85
C ASN A 44 0.20 -4.35 -15.99
N GLU A 45 -0.11 -5.34 -15.15
CA GLU A 45 0.87 -6.08 -14.36
C GLU A 45 1.84 -6.84 -15.24
N GLY A 46 1.38 -7.57 -16.26
CA GLY A 46 2.22 -8.26 -17.22
C GLY A 46 3.15 -7.30 -17.97
N ARG A 47 2.63 -6.16 -18.44
CA ARG A 47 3.45 -5.10 -19.07
C ARG A 47 4.51 -4.55 -18.10
N ARG A 48 4.13 -4.30 -16.84
CA ARG A 48 5.03 -3.83 -15.77
C ARG A 48 6.09 -4.87 -15.42
N ALA A 49 5.70 -6.14 -15.27
CA ALA A 49 6.58 -7.25 -14.97
C ALA A 49 7.62 -7.45 -16.06
N LYS A 50 7.21 -7.52 -17.34
CA LYS A 50 8.14 -7.64 -18.47
C LYS A 50 9.07 -6.42 -18.58
N ARG A 51 8.58 -5.20 -18.30
CA ARG A 51 9.43 -4.00 -18.23
C ARG A 51 10.47 -4.12 -17.12
N GLY A 52 10.07 -4.59 -15.94
CA GLY A 52 10.97 -4.92 -14.82
C GLY A 52 12.02 -5.95 -15.22
N SER A 53 11.62 -7.08 -15.81
CA SER A 53 12.53 -8.14 -16.27
C SER A 53 13.54 -7.63 -17.31
N ARG A 54 13.12 -6.79 -18.26
CA ARG A 54 14.04 -6.15 -19.22
C ARG A 54 15.07 -5.28 -18.52
N ARG A 55 14.66 -4.47 -17.53
CA ARG A 55 15.57 -3.65 -16.72
C ARG A 55 16.54 -4.50 -15.91
N LEU A 56 16.08 -5.59 -15.29
CA LEU A 56 16.92 -6.53 -14.55
C LEU A 56 17.97 -7.18 -15.45
N LYS A 57 17.56 -7.68 -16.63
CA LYS A 57 18.48 -8.25 -17.64
C LYS A 57 19.51 -7.22 -18.09
N ARG A 58 19.07 -6.02 -18.48
CA ARG A 58 19.94 -4.92 -18.94
C ARG A 58 20.95 -4.50 -17.87
N ARG A 59 20.52 -4.28 -16.62
CA ARG A 59 21.40 -3.88 -15.51
C ARG A 59 22.38 -4.99 -15.14
N ARG A 60 21.99 -6.26 -15.24
CA ARG A 60 22.92 -7.40 -15.05
C ARG A 60 24.01 -7.41 -16.12
N ILE A 61 23.64 -7.25 -17.39
CA ILE A 61 24.60 -7.17 -18.50
C ILE A 61 25.55 -5.99 -18.29
N HIS A 62 25.00 -4.80 -18.04
CA HIS A 62 25.79 -3.60 -17.81
C HIS A 62 26.75 -3.72 -16.61
N ARG A 63 26.33 -4.36 -15.51
CA ARG A 63 27.24 -4.66 -14.38
C ARG A 63 28.40 -5.56 -14.81
N LEU A 64 28.11 -6.62 -15.56
CA LEU A 64 29.16 -7.50 -16.07
C LEU A 64 30.12 -6.75 -17.00
N ASP A 65 29.62 -5.84 -17.83
CA ASP A 65 30.48 -5.03 -18.71
C ASP A 65 31.35 -4.06 -17.91
N ARG A 66 30.81 -3.41 -16.86
CA ARG A 66 31.62 -2.59 -15.93
C ARG A 66 32.71 -3.40 -15.23
N VAL A 67 32.39 -4.62 -14.79
CA VAL A 67 33.39 -5.52 -14.19
C VAL A 67 34.46 -5.91 -15.22
N LYS A 68 34.11 -6.22 -16.47
CA LYS A 68 35.10 -6.49 -17.52
C LYS A 68 36.01 -5.29 -17.76
N ASN A 69 35.45 -4.08 -17.82
CA ASN A 69 36.23 -2.85 -18.01
C ASN A 69 37.21 -2.65 -16.86
N LEU A 70 36.77 -2.87 -15.61
CA LEU A 70 37.64 -2.82 -14.43
C LEU A 70 38.79 -3.85 -14.53
N LEU A 71 38.48 -5.08 -14.92
CA LEU A 71 39.49 -6.13 -15.11
C LEU A 71 40.48 -5.80 -16.24
N ALA A 72 40.03 -5.13 -17.30
CA ALA A 72 40.89 -4.70 -18.41
C ALA A 72 41.81 -3.54 -18.00
N GLN A 73 41.32 -2.59 -17.20
CA GLN A 73 42.11 -1.47 -16.66
C GLN A 73 43.30 -1.95 -15.81
N TYR A 74 43.12 -3.05 -15.08
CA TYR A 74 44.16 -3.69 -14.27
C TYR A 74 44.92 -4.80 -15.01
N HIS A 75 44.82 -4.86 -16.34
CA HIS A 75 45.55 -5.83 -17.19
C HIS A 75 45.38 -7.31 -16.76
N LEU A 76 44.20 -7.65 -16.22
CA LEU A 76 43.80 -9.02 -15.88
C LEU A 76 43.13 -9.73 -17.07
N ILE A 77 42.55 -8.97 -17.99
CA ILE A 77 42.02 -9.45 -19.29
C ILE A 77 42.92 -8.91 -20.41
N ILE A 78 43.29 -9.78 -21.34
CA ILE A 78 44.06 -9.45 -22.55
C ILE A 78 43.19 -9.83 -23.77
N ASP A 79 43.08 -8.94 -24.76
CA ASP A 79 42.40 -9.12 -26.06
C ASP A 79 40.88 -9.35 -26.06
N ASP A 80 40.13 -8.83 -25.08
CA ASP A 80 38.66 -8.99 -24.94
C ASP A 80 38.15 -10.44 -24.92
N LYS A 81 39.05 -11.44 -24.92
CA LYS A 81 38.71 -12.86 -24.86
C LYS A 81 38.39 -13.23 -23.42
N ILE A 82 37.10 -13.35 -23.13
CA ILE A 82 36.63 -13.79 -21.81
C ILE A 82 36.92 -15.30 -21.65
N PRO A 83 37.75 -15.71 -20.67
CA PRO A 83 38.03 -17.11 -20.40
C PRO A 83 36.74 -17.83 -19.96
N LYS A 84 36.62 -19.10 -20.37
CA LYS A 84 35.45 -19.95 -20.06
C LYS A 84 35.91 -21.12 -19.21
N SER A 85 35.12 -21.46 -18.20
CA SER A 85 35.26 -22.70 -17.43
C SER A 85 33.90 -23.34 -17.23
N THR A 86 33.89 -24.66 -17.20
CA THR A 86 32.72 -25.48 -16.85
C THR A 86 32.50 -25.54 -15.33
N ASN A 87 33.51 -25.21 -14.52
CA ASN A 87 33.43 -25.28 -13.05
C ASN A 87 33.94 -24.00 -12.35
N PRO A 88 33.16 -22.89 -12.39
CA PRO A 88 33.47 -21.68 -11.64
C PRO A 88 33.32 -21.83 -10.11
N TYR A 89 32.74 -22.92 -9.63
CA TYR A 89 32.59 -23.19 -8.20
C TYR A 89 33.92 -23.63 -7.59
N LEU A 90 34.57 -24.62 -8.21
CA LEU A 90 35.89 -25.10 -7.83
C LEU A 90 36.95 -23.98 -7.86
N ILE A 91 36.91 -23.15 -8.90
CA ILE A 91 37.83 -22.01 -9.04
C ILE A 91 37.67 -21.02 -7.87
N ARG A 92 36.42 -20.71 -7.48
CA ARG A 92 36.17 -19.80 -6.34
C ARG A 92 36.63 -20.39 -5.02
N VAL A 93 36.39 -21.68 -4.78
CA VAL A 93 36.90 -22.37 -3.57
C VAL A 93 38.43 -22.34 -3.52
N LYS A 94 39.10 -22.68 -4.63
CA LYS A 94 40.57 -22.58 -4.74
C LYS A 94 41.07 -21.15 -4.44
N GLY A 95 40.36 -20.14 -4.93
CA GLY A 95 40.71 -18.73 -4.75
C GLY A 95 40.65 -18.21 -3.31
N LEU A 96 40.02 -18.94 -2.37
CA LEU A 96 39.94 -18.57 -0.96
C LEU A 96 41.27 -18.74 -0.22
N SER A 97 42.15 -19.64 -0.69
CA SER A 97 43.37 -20.03 0.03
C SER A 97 44.59 -20.25 -0.87
N SER A 98 44.41 -20.39 -2.18
CA SER A 98 45.46 -20.73 -3.13
C SER A 98 45.53 -19.74 -4.30
N PRO A 99 46.69 -19.59 -4.96
CA PRO A 99 46.82 -18.70 -6.10
C PRO A 99 45.98 -19.17 -7.29
N LEU A 100 45.28 -18.22 -7.92
CA LEU A 100 44.58 -18.40 -9.19
C LEU A 100 45.40 -17.83 -10.33
N SER A 101 45.33 -18.45 -11.50
CA SER A 101 45.77 -17.80 -12.74
C SER A 101 44.89 -16.57 -13.05
N LYS A 102 45.40 -15.63 -13.85
CA LYS A 102 44.61 -14.45 -14.29
C LYS A 102 43.26 -14.87 -14.90
N SER A 103 43.26 -15.93 -15.72
CA SER A 103 42.05 -16.45 -16.33
C SER A 103 41.05 -17.02 -15.32
N GLU A 104 41.53 -17.76 -14.32
CA GLU A 104 40.71 -18.28 -13.22
C GLU A 104 40.11 -17.16 -12.37
N LEU A 105 40.89 -16.13 -12.03
CA LEU A 105 40.43 -14.98 -11.28
C LEU A 105 39.31 -14.22 -12.02
N VAL A 106 39.49 -13.98 -13.32
CA VAL A 106 38.46 -13.36 -14.18
C VAL A 106 37.16 -14.18 -14.18
N ILE A 107 37.25 -15.51 -14.28
CA ILE A 107 36.07 -16.40 -14.24
C ILE A 107 35.34 -16.29 -12.89
N ALA A 108 36.07 -16.32 -11.77
CA ALA A 108 35.52 -16.24 -10.43
C ALA A 108 34.72 -14.94 -10.23
N LEU A 109 35.32 -13.80 -10.56
CA LEU A 109 34.73 -12.47 -10.38
C LEU A 109 33.51 -12.25 -11.30
N LEU A 110 33.60 -12.66 -12.57
CA LEU A 110 32.44 -12.58 -13.47
C LEU A 110 31.29 -13.49 -13.04
N HIS A 111 31.59 -14.66 -12.45
CA HIS A 111 30.57 -15.56 -11.93
C HIS A 111 29.82 -14.96 -10.73
N LEU A 112 30.55 -14.38 -9.77
CA LEU A 112 30.01 -13.65 -8.62
C LEU A 112 29.14 -12.47 -9.06
N ALA A 113 29.67 -11.60 -9.92
CA ALA A 113 28.95 -10.43 -10.44
C ALA A 113 27.66 -10.80 -11.17
N LYS A 114 27.57 -11.98 -11.79
CA LYS A 114 26.36 -12.43 -12.51
C LYS A 114 25.20 -12.73 -11.56
N ARG A 115 25.46 -13.28 -10.36
CA ARG A 115 24.46 -13.78 -9.40
C ARG A 115 24.76 -13.35 -7.96
N ARG A 116 24.62 -12.06 -7.72
CA ARG A 116 24.94 -11.36 -6.47
C ARG A 116 23.93 -11.45 -5.30
N GLY A 117 23.09 -12.48 -5.25
CA GLY A 117 22.13 -12.64 -4.13
C GLY A 117 21.03 -11.58 -3.96
N ILE A 118 20.43 -11.55 -2.77
CA ILE A 118 19.28 -10.73 -2.33
C ILE A 118 19.71 -9.85 -1.15
N HIS A 119 19.13 -8.66 -0.97
CA HIS A 119 19.50 -7.71 0.10
C HIS A 119 18.33 -7.46 1.07
N ASN A 120 17.16 -7.11 0.54
CA ASN A 120 16.03 -6.59 1.33
C ASN A 120 15.15 -7.67 1.98
N VAL A 121 15.72 -8.80 2.41
CA VAL A 121 14.96 -9.83 3.14
C VAL A 121 15.56 -9.95 4.54
N HIS A 122 14.95 -9.24 5.49
CA HIS A 122 15.22 -9.45 6.91
C HIS A 122 14.74 -10.86 7.28
N VAL A 123 15.71 -11.73 7.54
CA VAL A 123 15.46 -13.06 8.07
C VAL A 123 15.41 -12.91 9.59
N VAL A 124 14.21 -12.93 10.15
CA VAL A 124 14.03 -13.08 11.60
C VAL A 124 14.20 -14.57 11.91
N MET A 125 15.04 -14.90 12.88
CA MET A 125 15.30 -16.28 13.29
C MET A 125 14.20 -16.82 14.23
N ASP A 126 12.93 -16.61 13.91
CA ASP A 126 11.83 -17.19 14.71
C ASP A 126 11.53 -18.62 14.26
N GLU A 127 11.40 -19.53 15.22
CA GLU A 127 11.20 -20.98 15.00
C GLU A 127 9.74 -21.38 14.77
N ASN A 128 8.80 -20.42 14.85
CA ASN A 128 7.35 -20.70 14.92
C ASN A 128 6.51 -20.24 13.69
N GLU A 129 7.11 -19.99 12.52
CA GLU A 129 6.32 -19.70 11.30
C GLU A 129 6.07 -20.96 10.45
N SER A 130 4.83 -21.11 9.98
CA SER A 130 4.34 -22.19 9.12
C SER A 130 5.19 -22.39 7.86
N THR A 131 5.63 -23.63 7.64
CA THR A 131 6.51 -24.07 6.58
C THR A 131 5.87 -23.96 5.20
N ASN A 132 6.41 -23.07 4.37
CA ASN A 132 6.17 -23.07 2.94
C ASN A 132 7.54 -23.17 2.26
N GLU A 133 8.05 -24.41 2.18
CA GLU A 133 9.47 -24.80 1.94
C GLU A 133 10.17 -24.12 0.74
N LEU A 134 9.42 -23.50 -0.17
CA LEU A 134 9.90 -22.81 -1.37
C LEU A 134 10.01 -21.28 -1.21
N SER A 135 9.67 -20.76 -0.03
CA SER A 135 9.74 -19.35 0.32
C SER A 135 11.18 -18.82 0.25
N THR A 136 11.36 -17.61 -0.29
CA THR A 136 12.67 -16.94 -0.32
C THR A 136 13.20 -16.70 1.10
N LYS A 137 12.34 -16.42 2.08
CA LYS A 137 12.74 -16.16 3.47
C LYS A 137 13.30 -17.40 4.14
N GLU A 138 12.57 -18.52 4.05
CA GLU A 138 12.96 -19.80 4.64
C GLU A 138 14.27 -20.29 4.03
N GLN A 139 14.39 -20.23 2.69
CA GLN A 139 15.61 -20.65 2.01
C GLN A 139 16.84 -19.82 2.41
N LEU A 140 16.67 -18.51 2.64
CA LEU A 140 17.76 -17.66 3.12
C LEU A 140 18.13 -17.98 4.58
N LYS A 141 17.16 -18.34 5.42
CA LYS A 141 17.40 -18.79 6.81
C LYS A 141 18.19 -20.10 6.83
N GLU A 142 17.78 -21.06 6.02
CA GLU A 142 18.43 -22.37 5.92
C GLU A 142 19.87 -22.24 5.40
N ASN A 143 20.06 -21.46 4.33
CA ASN A 143 21.38 -21.21 3.80
C ASN A 143 22.27 -20.44 4.80
N ALA A 144 21.73 -19.51 5.58
CA ALA A 144 22.50 -18.78 6.58
C ALA A 144 23.08 -19.72 7.65
N LYS A 145 22.32 -20.72 8.13
CA LYS A 145 22.80 -21.75 9.06
C LYS A 145 23.96 -22.57 8.46
N GLN A 146 23.82 -22.97 7.20
CA GLN A 146 24.85 -23.74 6.50
C GLN A 146 26.12 -22.93 6.18
N LEU A 147 26.05 -21.59 6.26
CA LEU A 147 27.16 -20.67 5.98
C LEU A 147 27.88 -20.15 7.24
N GLU A 148 27.51 -20.61 8.45
CA GLU A 148 28.15 -20.14 9.70
C GLU A 148 29.69 -20.29 9.66
N ASN A 149 30.17 -21.42 9.15
CA ASN A 149 31.60 -21.74 9.06
C ASN A 149 32.10 -21.95 7.61
N ARG A 150 31.34 -21.49 6.61
CA ARG A 150 31.63 -21.74 5.19
C ARG A 150 31.29 -20.53 4.31
N TYR A 151 31.95 -20.42 3.17
CA TYR A 151 31.63 -19.45 2.12
C TYR A 151 30.61 -20.02 1.12
N VAL A 152 29.95 -19.14 0.37
CA VAL A 152 28.89 -19.53 -0.58
C VAL A 152 29.40 -20.51 -1.64
N CYS A 153 30.61 -20.31 -2.15
CA CYS A 153 31.23 -21.19 -3.14
C CYS A 153 31.49 -22.61 -2.64
N GLU A 154 31.85 -22.79 -1.36
CA GLU A 154 32.08 -24.10 -0.74
C GLU A 154 30.77 -24.88 -0.69
N LEU A 155 29.72 -24.26 -0.14
CA LEU A 155 28.39 -24.88 -0.08
C LEU A 155 27.81 -25.18 -1.48
N GLN A 156 28.06 -24.30 -2.46
CA GLN A 156 27.66 -24.55 -3.84
C GLN A 156 28.47 -25.69 -4.49
N LEU A 157 29.74 -25.86 -4.14
CA LEU A 157 30.57 -26.95 -4.63
C LEU A 157 30.14 -28.29 -4.01
N ASP A 158 29.83 -28.32 -2.71
CA ASP A 158 29.29 -29.50 -2.04
C ASP A 158 28.01 -29.98 -2.73
N ARG A 159 27.06 -29.06 -2.98
CA ARG A 159 25.82 -29.37 -3.71
C ARG A 159 26.07 -29.84 -5.15
N LEU A 160 27.13 -29.35 -5.79
CA LEU A 160 27.50 -29.83 -7.12
C LEU A 160 28.03 -31.27 -7.06
N ASN A 161 28.80 -31.61 -6.03
CA ASN A 161 29.38 -32.95 -5.87
C ASN A 161 28.34 -33.98 -5.39
N GLU A 162 27.46 -33.60 -4.48
CA GLU A 162 26.47 -34.49 -3.87
C GLU A 162 25.23 -34.68 -4.76
N HIS A 163 24.74 -33.61 -5.36
CA HIS A 163 23.46 -33.62 -6.08
C HIS A 163 23.60 -33.34 -7.58
N TYR A 164 24.82 -33.14 -8.10
CA TYR A 164 25.09 -32.77 -9.50
C TYR A 164 24.31 -31.54 -9.98
N LYS A 165 23.86 -30.68 -9.04
CA LYS A 165 22.96 -29.55 -9.32
C LYS A 165 23.11 -28.45 -8.28
N VAL A 166 23.58 -27.29 -8.75
CA VAL A 166 23.65 -26.07 -7.93
C VAL A 166 22.44 -25.15 -8.17
N ARG A 167 21.80 -25.23 -9.33
CA ARG A 167 20.82 -24.24 -9.78
C ARG A 167 19.40 -24.65 -9.35
N GLY A 168 18.65 -23.72 -8.75
CA GLY A 168 17.28 -23.97 -8.29
C GLY A 168 16.86 -22.96 -7.22
N GLU A 169 15.83 -23.29 -6.45
CA GLU A 169 15.41 -22.50 -5.29
C GLU A 169 16.48 -22.43 -4.21
N SER A 170 17.18 -23.55 -3.95
CA SER A 170 18.26 -23.63 -2.96
C SER A 170 19.41 -22.64 -3.17
N ASN A 171 19.54 -22.09 -4.38
CA ASN A 171 20.62 -21.16 -4.76
C ASN A 171 20.27 -19.68 -4.52
N ARG A 172 19.57 -19.38 -3.43
CA ARG A 172 19.20 -18.03 -2.98
C ARG A 172 20.04 -17.69 -1.74
N PHE A 173 20.95 -16.74 -1.88
CA PHE A 173 21.84 -16.29 -0.80
C PHE A 173 21.73 -14.79 -0.60
N LYS A 174 22.20 -14.28 0.55
CA LYS A 174 22.28 -12.84 0.75
C LYS A 174 23.40 -12.25 -0.10
N THR A 175 23.27 -10.97 -0.40
CA THR A 175 24.31 -10.21 -1.12
C THR A 175 25.56 -10.11 -0.25
N GLU A 176 25.38 -9.91 1.06
CA GLU A 176 26.43 -9.89 2.08
C GLU A 176 27.29 -11.15 2.07
N ASP A 177 26.68 -12.33 1.95
CA ASP A 177 27.41 -13.61 1.89
C ASP A 177 28.34 -13.68 0.67
N PHE A 178 27.88 -13.19 -0.49
CA PHE A 178 28.70 -13.10 -1.70
C PHE A 178 29.79 -12.03 -1.59
N VAL A 179 29.52 -10.92 -0.91
CA VAL A 179 30.51 -9.87 -0.64
C VAL A 179 31.60 -10.40 0.29
N LYS A 180 31.24 -11.11 1.36
CA LYS A 180 32.17 -11.77 2.29
C LYS A 180 33.10 -12.75 1.55
N GLU A 181 32.54 -13.60 0.69
CA GLU A 181 33.33 -14.50 -0.18
C GLU A 181 34.24 -13.72 -1.13
N ALA A 182 33.70 -12.70 -1.83
CA ALA A 182 34.46 -11.93 -2.80
C ALA A 182 35.65 -11.21 -2.16
N ARG A 183 35.46 -10.61 -0.98
CA ARG A 183 36.53 -9.96 -0.20
C ARG A 183 37.63 -10.97 0.14
N GLN A 184 37.26 -12.13 0.70
CA GLN A 184 38.24 -13.18 1.02
C GLN A 184 39.07 -13.59 -0.21
N ILE A 185 38.42 -13.89 -1.34
CA ILE A 185 39.12 -14.26 -2.57
C ILE A 185 40.09 -13.16 -3.00
N LEU A 186 39.61 -11.91 -3.06
CA LEU A 186 40.42 -10.78 -3.51
C LEU A 186 41.61 -10.50 -2.60
N THR A 187 41.43 -10.56 -1.28
CA THR A 187 42.52 -10.40 -0.30
C THR A 187 43.58 -11.49 -0.47
N THR A 188 43.19 -12.75 -0.68
CA THR A 188 44.16 -13.82 -0.96
C THR A 188 44.90 -13.58 -2.28
N GLN A 189 44.18 -13.18 -3.32
CA GLN A 189 44.76 -12.96 -4.65
C GLN A 189 45.64 -11.71 -4.75
N GLN A 190 45.50 -10.75 -3.83
CA GLN A 190 46.33 -9.54 -3.74
C GLN A 190 47.82 -9.87 -3.60
N ASN A 191 48.17 -11.01 -3.00
CA ASN A 191 49.56 -11.45 -2.85
C ASN A 191 50.18 -11.99 -4.15
N TYR A 192 49.37 -12.24 -5.19
CA TYR A 192 49.78 -12.96 -6.41
C TYR A 192 49.52 -12.17 -7.70
N HIS A 193 48.70 -11.11 -7.64
CA HIS A 193 48.34 -10.26 -8.77
C HIS A 193 48.51 -8.80 -8.38
N ASP A 194 48.77 -7.94 -9.36
CA ASP A 194 48.88 -6.49 -9.18
C ASP A 194 47.47 -5.86 -9.03
N ILE A 195 46.85 -6.10 -7.88
CA ILE A 195 45.56 -5.53 -7.50
C ILE A 195 45.73 -4.79 -6.17
N ASP A 196 45.19 -3.59 -6.08
CA ASP A 196 45.25 -2.75 -4.89
C ASP A 196 43.90 -2.72 -4.15
N ASP A 197 43.87 -2.13 -2.95
CA ASP A 197 42.64 -1.99 -2.17
C ASP A 197 41.58 -1.18 -2.94
N HIS A 198 42.02 -0.26 -3.80
CA HIS A 198 41.14 0.51 -4.67
C HIS A 198 40.38 -0.39 -5.66
N PHE A 199 41.05 -1.35 -6.31
CA PHE A 199 40.41 -2.35 -7.15
C PHE A 199 39.38 -3.17 -6.38
N ILE A 200 39.75 -3.61 -5.18
CA ILE A 200 38.87 -4.43 -4.33
C ILE A 200 37.59 -3.67 -4.02
N GLU A 201 37.68 -2.44 -3.53
CA GLU A 201 36.49 -1.63 -3.21
C GLU A 201 35.66 -1.31 -4.45
N GLN A 202 36.29 -0.99 -5.60
CA GLN A 202 35.55 -0.78 -6.84
C GLN A 202 34.78 -2.03 -7.28
N TYR A 203 35.38 -3.21 -7.18
CA TYR A 203 34.71 -4.46 -7.53
C TYR A 203 33.57 -4.78 -6.56
N ILE A 204 33.79 -4.64 -5.25
CA ILE A 204 32.77 -4.88 -4.23
C ILE A 204 31.58 -3.92 -4.41
N HIS A 205 31.86 -2.63 -4.65
CA HIS A 205 30.83 -1.65 -4.98
C HIS A 205 30.00 -2.11 -6.21
N LEU A 206 30.65 -2.50 -7.31
CA LEU A 206 29.94 -3.05 -8.48
C LEU A 206 29.10 -4.29 -8.14
N LEU A 207 29.60 -5.15 -7.26
CA LEU A 207 28.92 -6.37 -6.83
C LEU A 207 27.65 -6.04 -6.04
N GLU A 208 27.71 -5.18 -5.04
CA GLU A 208 26.59 -4.92 -4.12
C GLU A 208 25.60 -3.87 -4.63
N THR A 209 26.09 -2.81 -5.28
CA THR A 209 25.31 -1.60 -5.57
C THR A 209 24.10 -1.89 -6.44
N ARG A 210 22.94 -1.43 -5.96
CA ARG A 210 21.66 -1.48 -6.67
C ARG A 210 21.04 -0.10 -6.58
N ARG A 211 20.04 0.11 -7.43
CA ARG A 211 19.25 1.32 -7.33
C ARG A 211 18.13 1.09 -6.33
N GLU A 212 17.95 2.04 -5.44
CA GLU A 212 16.82 2.05 -4.53
C GLU A 212 15.52 2.41 -5.25
N TYR A 213 14.38 2.16 -4.60
CA TYR A 213 13.07 2.40 -5.21
C TYR A 213 12.82 3.89 -5.49
N TYR A 214 13.34 4.77 -4.62
CA TYR A 214 13.22 6.23 -4.69
C TYR A 214 14.29 6.89 -5.58
N GLU A 215 15.30 6.16 -6.06
CA GLU A 215 16.19 6.64 -7.12
C GLU A 215 15.62 6.42 -8.53
N GLY A 216 14.83 5.35 -8.69
CA GLY A 216 14.14 5.07 -9.95
C GLY A 216 15.07 4.62 -11.11
N PRO A 217 14.63 4.80 -12.37
CA PRO A 217 15.47 4.57 -13.55
C PRO A 217 16.42 5.76 -13.79
N GLY A 218 17.52 5.51 -14.51
CA GLY A 218 18.44 6.58 -14.92
C GLY A 218 17.84 7.56 -15.93
N LYS A 219 18.60 8.62 -16.21
CA LYS A 219 18.24 9.77 -17.06
C LYS A 219 17.62 9.36 -18.40
N GLY A 220 16.60 10.09 -18.82
CA GLY A 220 15.91 9.90 -20.10
C GLY A 220 14.83 8.81 -20.09
N SER A 221 14.55 8.19 -18.93
CA SER A 221 13.38 7.32 -18.79
C SER A 221 12.13 8.14 -18.49
N GLN A 222 11.09 8.01 -19.32
CA GLN A 222 9.75 8.58 -19.08
C GLN A 222 9.07 8.12 -17.77
N TYR A 223 9.65 7.13 -17.08
CA TYR A 223 9.15 6.58 -15.82
C TYR A 223 10.04 6.97 -14.62
N GLY A 224 10.96 7.90 -14.82
CA GLY A 224 11.86 8.41 -13.79
C GLY A 224 11.58 9.86 -13.46
N TRP A 225 12.45 10.37 -12.60
CA TRP A 225 12.48 11.75 -12.10
C TRP A 225 13.91 12.30 -12.20
N ASP A 226 14.71 11.72 -13.12
CA ASP A 226 16.09 12.11 -13.41
C ASP A 226 17.02 12.24 -12.19
N GLY A 227 16.71 11.52 -11.11
CA GLY A 227 17.48 11.55 -9.85
C GLY A 227 17.01 12.59 -8.84
N ASP A 228 16.02 13.41 -9.18
CA ASP A 228 15.44 14.41 -8.28
C ASP A 228 14.38 13.76 -7.36
N LEU A 229 14.76 13.49 -6.11
CA LEU A 229 13.85 12.92 -5.11
C LEU A 229 12.66 13.82 -4.79
N LYS A 230 12.83 15.14 -4.85
CA LYS A 230 11.74 16.08 -4.60
C LYS A 230 10.69 15.93 -5.70
N GLN A 231 11.10 15.88 -6.97
CA GLN A 231 10.17 15.59 -8.07
C GLN A 231 9.50 14.21 -7.97
N TRP A 232 10.21 13.20 -7.48
CA TRP A 232 9.60 11.89 -7.23
C TRP A 232 8.46 11.98 -6.23
N TYR A 233 8.70 12.65 -5.10
CA TYR A 233 7.74 12.78 -4.04
C TYR A 233 6.57 13.70 -4.43
N GLU A 234 6.84 14.83 -5.07
CA GLU A 234 5.84 15.78 -5.58
C GLU A 234 4.88 15.15 -6.60
N LYS A 235 5.35 14.20 -7.42
CA LYS A 235 4.50 13.45 -8.35
C LYS A 235 3.57 12.45 -7.67
N LEU A 236 3.89 12.02 -6.44
CA LEU A 236 3.14 11.00 -5.70
C LEU A 236 2.23 11.59 -4.62
N ILE A 237 2.63 12.71 -4.03
CA ILE A 237 1.84 13.39 -3.01
C ILE A 237 0.56 13.96 -3.59
N GLY A 238 -0.54 13.79 -2.85
CA GLY A 238 -1.83 14.37 -3.23
C GLY A 238 -1.86 15.88 -3.01
N ARG A 239 -2.84 16.53 -3.64
CA ARG A 239 -3.15 17.95 -3.44
C ARG A 239 -4.14 18.17 -2.30
N CYS A 240 -4.13 19.36 -1.71
CA CYS A 240 -5.05 19.70 -0.63
C CYS A 240 -6.50 19.78 -1.14
N THR A 241 -7.44 19.29 -0.33
CA THR A 241 -8.88 19.28 -0.64
C THR A 241 -9.46 20.68 -0.90
N TYR A 242 -8.99 21.69 -0.18
CA TYR A 242 -9.51 23.08 -0.23
C TYR A 242 -8.59 24.04 -0.99
N PHE A 243 -7.30 23.70 -1.11
CA PHE A 243 -6.31 24.46 -1.89
C PHE A 243 -5.62 23.54 -2.91
N PRO A 244 -6.25 23.26 -4.06
CA PRO A 244 -5.77 22.27 -5.01
C PRO A 244 -4.41 22.60 -5.62
N GLU A 245 -4.04 23.87 -5.70
CA GLU A 245 -2.71 24.29 -6.15
C GLU A 245 -1.59 23.90 -5.16
N GLU A 246 -1.94 23.66 -3.89
CA GLU A 246 -1.01 23.33 -2.83
C GLU A 246 -0.88 21.80 -2.64
N LEU A 247 0.34 21.36 -2.39
CA LEU A 247 0.60 19.98 -1.99
C LEU A 247 0.10 19.74 -0.57
N ARG A 248 -0.26 18.50 -0.25
CA ARG A 248 -0.59 18.09 1.12
C ARG A 248 0.60 18.27 2.05
N SER A 249 0.31 18.59 3.31
CA SER A 249 1.31 18.51 4.38
C SER A 249 1.69 17.05 4.63
N VAL A 250 2.88 16.82 5.19
CA VAL A 250 3.25 15.51 5.70
C VAL A 250 2.43 15.18 6.94
N LYS A 251 2.18 13.89 7.17
CA LYS A 251 1.25 13.46 8.22
C LYS A 251 1.67 13.88 9.62
N TYR A 252 2.98 13.90 9.89
CA TYR A 252 3.58 14.12 11.20
C TYR A 252 4.24 15.50 11.33
N ALA A 253 3.84 16.46 10.49
CA ALA A 253 4.19 17.86 10.69
C ALA A 253 3.66 18.34 12.05
N TYR A 254 4.39 19.21 12.75
CA TYR A 254 3.94 19.76 14.01
C TYR A 254 2.59 20.48 13.83
N SER A 255 2.45 21.29 12.78
CA SER A 255 1.18 21.96 12.47
C SER A 255 0.04 20.98 12.19
N ALA A 256 0.33 19.82 11.58
CA ALA A 256 -0.70 18.79 11.35
C ALA A 256 -1.15 18.14 12.67
N ASP A 257 -0.21 17.80 13.56
CA ASP A 257 -0.52 17.25 14.88
C ASP A 257 -1.25 18.28 15.76
N LEU A 258 -0.83 19.55 15.73
CA LEU A 258 -1.50 20.63 16.47
C LEU A 258 -2.94 20.82 16.00
N PHE A 259 -3.17 20.91 14.69
CA PHE A 259 -4.52 20.95 14.11
C PHE A 259 -5.38 19.77 14.58
N ASN A 260 -4.84 18.56 14.54
CA ASN A 260 -5.55 17.35 14.96
C ASN A 260 -5.90 17.38 16.46
N ALA A 261 -5.00 17.86 17.32
CA ALA A 261 -5.25 18.01 18.75
C ALA A 261 -6.28 19.11 19.04
N LEU A 262 -6.19 20.28 18.41
CA LEU A 262 -7.20 21.32 18.56
C LEU A 262 -8.58 20.82 18.09
N ASN A 263 -8.63 20.02 17.02
CA ASN A 263 -9.87 19.39 16.60
C ASN A 263 -10.39 18.39 17.65
N ASP A 264 -9.51 17.62 18.29
CA ASP A 264 -9.92 16.75 19.41
C ASP A 264 -10.54 17.57 20.55
N LEU A 265 -9.87 18.65 20.96
CA LEU A 265 -10.28 19.51 22.08
C LEU A 265 -11.59 20.26 21.80
N ASN A 266 -11.75 20.84 20.62
CA ASN A 266 -12.97 21.59 20.26
C ASN A 266 -14.21 20.67 20.14
N ASN A 267 -14.00 19.39 19.85
CA ASN A 267 -15.08 18.39 19.84
C ASN A 267 -15.49 17.92 21.24
N LEU A 268 -14.70 18.21 22.28
CA LEU A 268 -15.08 17.86 23.65
C LEU A 268 -16.30 18.66 24.11
N VAL A 269 -17.09 18.03 24.97
CA VAL A 269 -18.19 18.66 25.71
C VAL A 269 -17.97 18.33 27.18
N ILE A 270 -17.94 19.35 28.03
CA ILE A 270 -17.62 19.22 29.44
C ILE A 270 -18.86 19.60 30.24
N ALA A 271 -19.35 18.68 31.06
CA ALA A 271 -20.47 18.94 31.96
C ALA A 271 -19.99 19.68 33.21
N ARG A 272 -20.06 21.01 33.19
CA ARG A 272 -19.70 21.90 34.31
C ARG A 272 -20.59 23.13 34.34
N ASP A 273 -20.60 23.86 35.45
CA ASP A 273 -21.43 25.07 35.64
C ASP A 273 -21.01 26.25 34.73
N GLU A 274 -19.77 26.21 34.24
CA GLU A 274 -19.18 27.21 33.33
C GLU A 274 -19.51 26.91 31.85
N ASN A 275 -18.59 27.25 30.94
CA ASN A 275 -18.73 26.94 29.52
C ASN A 275 -18.57 25.43 29.27
N GLU A 276 -19.52 24.80 28.57
CA GLU A 276 -19.45 23.40 28.15
C GLU A 276 -18.30 23.11 27.17
N LYS A 277 -17.71 24.15 26.59
CA LYS A 277 -16.56 24.10 25.68
C LYS A 277 -15.30 24.64 26.32
N LEU A 278 -14.16 24.16 25.82
CA LEU A 278 -12.84 24.62 26.23
C LEU A 278 -12.54 26.01 25.67
N GLU A 279 -12.14 26.91 26.55
CA GLU A 279 -11.65 28.24 26.21
C GLU A 279 -10.21 28.20 25.67
N TYR A 280 -9.75 29.31 25.10
CA TYR A 280 -8.37 29.43 24.57
C TYR A 280 -7.31 29.02 25.60
N TYR A 281 -7.37 29.58 26.82
CA TYR A 281 -6.35 29.35 27.84
C TYR A 281 -6.33 27.88 28.30
N GLU A 282 -7.49 27.24 28.38
CA GLU A 282 -7.60 25.82 28.74
C GLU A 282 -6.98 24.93 27.67
N LYS A 283 -7.29 25.21 26.38
CA LYS A 283 -6.65 24.50 25.27
C LYS A 283 -5.14 24.69 25.30
N TYR A 284 -4.68 25.91 25.56
CA TYR A 284 -3.25 26.21 25.64
C TYR A 284 -2.58 25.39 26.75
N HIS A 285 -3.15 25.40 27.96
CA HIS A 285 -2.64 24.62 29.09
C HIS A 285 -2.67 23.11 28.83
N ILE A 286 -3.75 22.56 28.25
CA ILE A 286 -3.80 21.15 27.88
C ILE A 286 -2.71 20.80 26.85
N ILE A 287 -2.48 21.65 25.85
CA ILE A 287 -1.44 21.41 24.85
C ILE A 287 -0.05 21.43 25.48
N GLU A 288 0.27 22.43 26.30
CA GLU A 288 1.58 22.58 26.95
C GLU A 288 1.85 21.56 28.05
N ASN A 289 0.86 21.29 28.91
CA ASN A 289 1.02 20.50 30.14
C ASN A 289 0.68 19.01 29.95
N VAL A 290 -0.09 18.68 28.91
CA VAL A 290 -0.47 17.28 28.60
C VAL A 290 0.13 16.81 27.29
N PHE A 291 -0.24 17.42 26.15
CA PHE A 291 0.14 16.90 24.83
C PHE A 291 1.66 16.98 24.58
N LYS A 292 2.30 18.08 24.96
CA LYS A 292 3.75 18.25 24.85
C LYS A 292 4.55 17.49 25.91
N GLN A 293 3.93 17.15 27.05
CA GLN A 293 4.60 16.40 28.13
C GLN A 293 4.47 14.88 28.00
N LYS A 294 3.37 14.39 27.41
CA LYS A 294 3.03 12.97 27.34
C LYS A 294 2.83 12.54 25.90
N LYS A 295 3.62 11.54 25.47
CA LYS A 295 3.53 10.98 24.11
C LYS A 295 2.13 10.47 23.76
N SER A 296 1.42 9.91 24.74
CA SER A 296 0.03 9.45 24.57
C SER A 296 -0.86 10.12 25.62
N PRO A 297 -1.49 11.25 25.29
CA PRO A 297 -2.42 11.94 26.19
C PRO A 297 -3.58 11.03 26.59
N THR A 298 -3.97 11.07 27.87
CA THR A 298 -5.11 10.32 28.39
C THR A 298 -6.23 11.23 28.87
N LEU A 299 -7.46 10.71 28.88
CA LEU A 299 -8.62 11.45 29.39
C LEU A 299 -8.39 11.96 30.82
N LYS A 300 -7.87 11.08 31.69
CA LYS A 300 -7.46 11.43 33.05
C LYS A 300 -6.54 12.63 33.15
N GLN A 301 -5.56 12.75 32.26
CA GLN A 301 -4.60 13.86 32.29
C GLN A 301 -5.28 15.17 31.89
N ILE A 302 -6.13 15.13 30.86
CA ILE A 302 -6.90 16.29 30.41
C ILE A 302 -7.88 16.73 31.50
N ALA A 303 -8.63 15.79 32.09
CA ALA A 303 -9.60 16.06 33.15
C ALA A 303 -8.92 16.71 34.37
N LYS A 304 -7.75 16.21 34.77
CA LYS A 304 -6.94 16.79 35.84
C LYS A 304 -6.49 18.22 35.52
N GLU A 305 -6.10 18.50 34.28
CA GLU A 305 -5.61 19.82 33.87
C GLU A 305 -6.69 20.91 33.98
N ILE A 306 -7.94 20.56 33.68
CA ILE A 306 -9.09 21.48 33.75
C ILE A 306 -9.93 21.31 35.04
N ASN A 307 -9.43 20.54 36.02
CA ASN A 307 -10.07 20.28 37.31
C ASN A 307 -11.52 19.73 37.24
N VAL A 308 -11.76 18.75 36.37
CA VAL A 308 -13.04 18.02 36.28
C VAL A 308 -12.84 16.52 36.38
N GLU A 309 -13.92 15.74 36.55
CA GLU A 309 -13.85 14.28 36.53
C GLU A 309 -13.91 13.72 35.11
N GLU A 310 -13.36 12.52 34.91
CA GLU A 310 -13.38 11.87 33.59
C GLU A 310 -14.81 11.61 33.07
N SER A 311 -15.79 11.47 33.97
CA SER A 311 -17.22 11.29 33.66
C SER A 311 -17.87 12.51 33.00
N ASP A 312 -17.29 13.68 33.23
CA ASP A 312 -17.89 14.95 32.82
C ASP A 312 -17.52 15.31 31.38
N ILE A 313 -16.48 14.68 30.85
CA ILE A 313 -15.97 14.92 29.50
C ILE A 313 -16.59 13.91 28.53
N LYS A 314 -17.17 14.41 27.43
CA LYS A 314 -17.72 13.64 26.32
C LYS A 314 -17.19 14.16 24.98
N GLY A 315 -17.47 13.45 23.89
CA GLY A 315 -17.12 13.90 22.52
C GLY A 315 -15.68 13.60 22.07
N TYR A 316 -14.89 12.86 22.85
CA TYR A 316 -13.57 12.38 22.43
C TYR A 316 -13.67 11.18 21.47
N ARG A 317 -12.61 10.96 20.67
CA ARG A 317 -12.50 9.78 19.81
C ARG A 317 -12.26 8.53 20.66
N ILE A 318 -12.74 7.38 20.20
CA ILE A 318 -12.53 6.08 20.84
C ILE A 318 -11.86 5.09 19.90
N THR A 319 -11.03 4.22 20.47
CA THR A 319 -10.46 3.07 19.78
C THR A 319 -11.52 1.97 19.56
N LYS A 320 -11.20 0.94 18.77
CA LYS A 320 -12.06 -0.25 18.59
C LYS A 320 -12.42 -0.95 19.91
N ASN A 321 -11.58 -0.79 20.94
CA ASN A 321 -11.77 -1.38 22.25
C ASN A 321 -12.48 -0.41 23.23
N GLY A 322 -13.06 0.68 22.73
CA GLY A 322 -13.78 1.66 23.55
C GLY A 322 -12.91 2.61 24.38
N LYS A 323 -11.59 2.50 24.32
CA LYS A 323 -10.68 3.39 25.07
C LYS A 323 -10.59 4.78 24.43
N PRO A 324 -10.56 5.88 25.20
CA PRO A 324 -10.31 7.23 24.68
C PRO A 324 -9.03 7.31 23.85
N GLN A 325 -9.08 8.08 22.76
CA GLN A 325 -7.96 8.28 21.83
C GLN A 325 -7.78 9.78 21.55
N PHE A 326 -6.56 10.27 21.80
CA PHE A 326 -6.15 11.63 21.52
C PHE A 326 -4.95 11.66 20.58
N THR A 327 -4.77 12.79 19.90
CA THR A 327 -3.63 13.02 19.02
C THR A 327 -2.30 12.96 19.79
N SER A 328 -1.26 12.43 19.15
CA SER A 328 0.09 12.30 19.71
C SER A 328 1.06 13.15 18.90
N PHE A 329 1.82 14.03 19.56
CA PHE A 329 2.78 14.90 18.89
C PHE A 329 4.09 14.14 18.63
N LYS A 330 4.05 13.13 17.75
CA LYS A 330 5.17 12.18 17.56
C LYS A 330 6.49 12.90 17.31
N LEU A 331 6.48 13.84 16.37
CA LEU A 331 7.65 14.61 16.00
C LEU A 331 8.20 15.42 17.19
N TYR A 332 7.34 16.18 17.85
CA TYR A 332 7.71 16.99 19.02
C TYR A 332 8.39 16.14 20.10
N HIS A 333 7.82 14.97 20.42
CA HIS A 333 8.36 14.07 21.45
C HIS A 333 9.67 13.42 21.04
N ASP A 334 9.83 13.08 19.75
CA ASP A 334 11.08 12.51 19.24
C ASP A 334 12.18 13.59 19.23
N LEU A 335 11.89 14.83 18.79
CA LEU A 335 12.83 15.95 18.77
C LEU A 335 13.14 16.49 20.17
N ASN A 336 12.18 16.48 21.11
CA ASN A 336 12.43 16.88 22.49
C ASN A 336 13.48 15.98 23.17
N LYS A 337 13.68 14.73 22.71
CA LYS A 337 14.76 13.88 23.22
C LYS A 337 16.12 14.20 22.62
N ILE A 338 16.14 14.82 21.44
CA ILE A 338 17.33 15.06 20.64
C ILE A 338 17.88 16.48 20.87
N PHE A 339 17.01 17.48 20.83
CA PHE A 339 17.41 18.89 20.92
C PHE A 339 18.09 19.21 22.25
N LEU A 340 19.27 19.79 22.16
CA LEU A 340 20.06 20.31 23.28
C LEU A 340 19.45 21.63 23.77
N ASP A 341 19.17 22.56 22.86
CA ASP A 341 18.42 23.78 23.16
C ASP A 341 16.92 23.55 22.96
N LYS A 342 16.15 23.61 24.05
CA LYS A 342 14.69 23.42 24.00
C LYS A 342 13.96 24.56 23.30
N LYS A 343 14.58 25.73 23.10
CA LYS A 343 13.99 26.83 22.31
C LYS A 343 13.71 26.41 20.86
N ASN A 344 14.49 25.48 20.32
CA ASN A 344 14.25 24.93 18.98
C ASN A 344 12.89 24.21 18.87
N LEU A 345 12.30 23.76 19.98
CA LEU A 345 10.95 23.17 19.99
C LEU A 345 9.82 24.20 19.85
N GLU A 346 10.13 25.49 20.00
CA GLU A 346 9.16 26.58 19.82
C GLU A 346 9.13 27.06 18.37
N ASN A 347 10.14 26.72 17.56
CA ASN A 347 10.19 27.08 16.14
C ASN A 347 9.36 26.10 15.29
N ILE A 348 8.08 26.43 15.10
CA ILE A 348 7.11 25.61 14.35
C ILE A 348 7.57 25.35 12.91
N GLU A 349 8.15 26.35 12.23
CA GLU A 349 8.61 26.22 10.85
C GLU A 349 9.73 25.19 10.73
N LEU A 350 10.71 25.25 11.64
CA LEU A 350 11.79 24.26 11.74
C LEU A 350 11.24 22.84 11.95
N LEU A 351 10.28 22.67 12.87
CA LEU A 351 9.68 21.36 13.11
C LEU A 351 8.97 20.83 11.86
N ASP A 352 8.16 21.65 11.19
CA ASP A 352 7.44 21.25 9.97
C ASP A 352 8.41 20.89 8.83
N GLU A 353 9.53 21.61 8.69
CA GLU A 353 10.57 21.31 7.71
C GLU A 353 11.31 19.99 8.03
N ILE A 354 11.68 19.75 9.29
CA ILE A 354 12.27 18.47 9.71
C ILE A 354 11.31 17.33 9.41
N ALA A 355 10.02 17.48 9.71
CA ALA A 355 9.00 16.48 9.41
C ALA A 355 8.91 16.18 7.91
N PHE A 356 9.02 17.22 7.08
CA PHE A 356 9.01 17.10 5.64
C PHE A 356 10.22 16.30 5.15
N ILE A 357 11.42 16.65 5.61
CA ILE A 357 12.67 15.95 5.30
C ILE A 357 12.60 14.47 5.69
N LEU A 358 12.20 14.18 6.93
CA LEU A 358 12.06 12.80 7.45
C LEU A 358 11.05 11.95 6.68
N THR A 359 10.05 12.58 6.07
CA THR A 359 9.03 11.86 5.29
C THR A 359 9.46 11.69 3.83
N LEU A 360 10.19 12.67 3.29
CA LEU A 360 10.66 12.70 1.91
C LEU A 360 11.81 11.71 1.69
N TYR A 361 12.88 11.83 2.46
CA TYR A 361 14.09 11.03 2.31
C TYR A 361 13.97 9.71 3.07
N GLN A 362 14.60 8.66 2.53
CA GLN A 362 14.40 7.28 2.99
C GLN A 362 15.67 6.65 3.59
N ASP A 363 16.79 7.36 3.53
CA ASP A 363 18.08 6.95 4.09
C ASP A 363 18.70 8.05 4.96
N PRO A 364 19.44 7.69 6.03
CA PRO A 364 20.01 8.66 6.96
C PRO A 364 20.96 9.66 6.32
N LEU A 365 21.72 9.26 5.30
CA LEU A 365 22.69 10.13 4.63
C LEU A 365 21.98 11.28 3.93
N SER A 366 20.96 10.98 3.11
CA SER A 366 20.18 12.00 2.39
C SER A 366 19.38 12.89 3.35
N ILE A 367 18.91 12.34 4.47
CA ILE A 367 18.25 13.15 5.53
C ILE A 367 19.23 14.15 6.10
N LYS A 368 20.45 13.72 6.45
CA LYS A 368 21.48 14.58 7.01
C LYS A 368 21.89 15.68 6.02
N GLU A 369 22.14 15.33 4.76
CA GLU A 369 22.46 16.30 3.70
C GLU A 369 21.36 17.35 3.53
N ALA A 370 20.08 16.95 3.66
CA ALA A 370 18.96 17.87 3.60
C ALA A 370 18.84 18.75 4.85
N LEU A 371 19.15 18.21 6.04
CA LEU A 371 19.22 18.97 7.29
C LEU A 371 20.37 19.98 7.28
N ASP A 372 21.48 19.71 6.58
CA ASP A 372 22.58 20.66 6.43
C ASP A 372 22.19 21.92 5.66
N GLN A 373 21.13 21.85 4.84
CA GLN A 373 20.58 23.02 4.15
C GLN A 373 19.71 23.89 5.07
N LEU A 374 19.27 23.36 6.22
CA LEU A 374 18.61 24.12 7.26
C LEU A 374 19.71 24.79 8.11
N GLN A 375 20.06 26.04 7.78
CA GLN A 375 21.12 26.85 8.42
C GLN A 375 21.22 26.68 9.96
N ASP A 376 22.46 26.66 10.49
CA ASP A 376 23.01 26.87 11.87
C ASP A 376 22.20 26.59 13.16
N LEU A 377 20.96 26.12 13.09
CA LEU A 377 20.08 25.88 14.25
C LEU A 377 20.28 24.50 14.86
N LEU A 378 20.85 23.55 14.10
CA LEU A 378 21.04 22.17 14.50
C LEU A 378 22.53 21.82 14.53
N THR A 379 22.97 21.22 15.62
CA THR A 379 24.32 20.65 15.76
C THR A 379 24.46 19.34 14.95
N GLU A 380 25.69 18.98 14.59
CA GLU A 380 25.96 17.72 13.88
C GLU A 380 25.44 16.48 14.61
N SER A 381 25.51 16.49 15.95
CA SER A 381 24.98 15.40 16.78
C SER A 381 23.46 15.29 16.70
N GLU A 382 22.75 16.43 16.63
CA GLU A 382 21.29 16.44 16.49
C GLU A 382 20.89 15.97 15.10
N LYS A 383 21.57 16.43 14.04
CA LYS A 383 21.31 16.00 12.66
C LYS A 383 21.46 14.48 12.51
N GLU A 384 22.54 13.92 13.07
CA GLU A 384 22.77 12.47 13.07
C GLU A 384 21.63 11.74 13.79
N ALA A 385 21.25 12.18 15.00
CA ALA A 385 20.17 11.55 15.76
C ALA A 385 18.81 11.65 15.04
N ILE A 386 18.52 12.78 14.39
CA ILE A 386 17.30 12.98 13.58
C ILE A 386 17.30 12.04 12.39
N ALA A 387 18.43 11.86 11.70
CA ALA A 387 18.55 11.00 10.53
C ALA A 387 18.22 9.53 10.79
N HIS A 388 18.34 9.06 12.05
CA HIS A 388 17.97 7.70 12.47
C HIS A 388 16.53 7.57 13.01
N LEU A 389 15.74 8.65 12.96
CA LEU A 389 14.34 8.59 13.38
C LEU A 389 13.48 7.79 12.38
N ASN A 390 12.64 6.92 12.93
CA ASN A 390 11.81 6.01 12.15
C ASN A 390 10.31 6.31 12.27
N GLY A 391 9.54 5.86 11.26
CA GLY A 391 8.08 5.88 11.27
C GLY A 391 7.44 7.15 10.69
N TYR A 392 8.19 7.97 9.96
CA TYR A 392 7.72 9.17 9.28
C TYR A 392 7.28 8.83 7.86
N THR A 393 5.99 8.51 7.69
CA THR A 393 5.42 8.14 6.39
C THR A 393 4.01 8.68 6.20
N GLY A 394 3.67 8.97 4.94
CA GLY A 394 2.32 9.37 4.56
C GLY A 394 2.05 10.87 4.68
N THR A 395 0.85 11.25 4.27
CA THR A 395 0.45 12.65 4.07
C THR A 395 -0.80 12.97 4.88
N HIS A 396 -0.88 14.21 5.34
CA HIS A 396 -2.12 14.77 5.84
C HIS A 396 -3.09 15.04 4.67
N ARG A 397 -4.38 15.21 4.91
CA ARG A 397 -5.35 15.53 3.83
C ARG A 397 -5.32 17.01 3.41
N LEU A 398 -4.76 17.87 4.25
CA LEU A 398 -4.68 19.33 4.07
C LEU A 398 -3.24 19.78 3.82
N SER A 399 -3.05 20.90 3.12
CA SER A 399 -1.73 21.57 2.97
C SER A 399 -1.34 22.29 4.26
N LEU A 400 -0.06 22.61 4.45
CA LEU A 400 0.41 23.44 5.57
C LEU A 400 -0.31 24.79 5.58
N LYS A 401 -0.40 25.46 4.42
CA LYS A 401 -1.18 26.69 4.25
C LYS A 401 -2.62 26.59 4.77
N CYS A 402 -3.30 25.48 4.45
CA CYS A 402 -4.65 25.25 4.95
C CYS A 402 -4.68 25.01 6.46
N LEU A 403 -3.70 24.29 7.00
CA LEU A 403 -3.60 24.01 8.43
C LEU A 403 -3.39 25.31 9.21
N HIS A 404 -2.44 26.15 8.81
CA HIS A 404 -2.15 27.43 9.48
C HIS A 404 -3.39 28.32 9.56
N LEU A 405 -4.12 28.47 8.45
CA LEU A 405 -5.36 29.24 8.41
C LEU A 405 -6.43 28.72 9.40
N LEU A 406 -6.54 27.41 9.57
CA LEU A 406 -7.54 26.82 10.46
C LEU A 406 -7.10 26.85 11.92
N ILE A 407 -5.81 26.64 12.19
CA ILE A 407 -5.24 26.62 13.54
C ILE A 407 -5.50 27.96 14.26
N GLU A 408 -5.30 29.09 13.56
CA GLU A 408 -5.56 30.42 14.11
C GLU A 408 -7.00 30.55 14.64
N GLU A 409 -7.99 30.15 13.83
CA GLU A 409 -9.42 30.16 14.22
C GLU A 409 -9.75 29.13 15.32
N MET A 410 -9.15 27.94 15.26
CA MET A 410 -9.43 26.85 16.20
C MET A 410 -8.87 27.10 17.59
N TRP A 411 -7.83 27.94 17.71
CA TRP A 411 -7.37 28.44 19.00
C TRP A 411 -8.39 29.38 19.62
N GLN A 412 -8.92 30.33 18.87
CA GLN A 412 -9.78 31.38 19.39
C GLN A 412 -11.24 30.94 19.58
N THR A 413 -11.68 29.92 18.85
CA THR A 413 -13.08 29.46 18.88
C THR A 413 -13.20 28.02 19.39
N SER A 414 -14.40 27.62 19.81
CA SER A 414 -14.73 26.23 20.14
C SER A 414 -15.20 25.42 18.93
N ARG A 415 -15.03 25.95 17.71
CA ARG A 415 -15.48 25.32 16.47
C ARG A 415 -14.54 24.19 16.05
N ASN A 416 -15.10 23.05 15.67
CA ASN A 416 -14.33 21.98 15.05
C ASN A 416 -13.97 22.33 13.59
N GLN A 417 -13.12 21.50 12.96
CA GLN A 417 -12.63 21.77 11.60
C GLN A 417 -13.75 22.06 10.57
N MET A 418 -14.90 21.36 10.63
CA MET A 418 -15.97 21.51 9.63
C MET A 418 -16.75 22.81 9.82
N GLU A 419 -16.93 23.21 11.07
CA GLU A 419 -17.54 24.48 11.44
C GLU A 419 -16.64 25.65 11.02
N VAL A 420 -15.32 25.53 11.22
CA VAL A 420 -14.34 26.53 10.76
C VAL A 420 -14.32 26.63 9.22
N PHE A 421 -14.28 25.50 8.51
CA PHE A 421 -14.39 25.51 7.04
C PHE A 421 -15.64 26.23 6.56
N THR A 422 -16.78 25.97 7.22
CA THR A 422 -18.06 26.60 6.88
C THR A 422 -18.03 28.10 7.17
N ALA A 423 -17.50 28.50 8.32
CA ALA A 423 -17.39 29.91 8.73
C ALA A 423 -16.49 30.71 7.77
N LEU A 424 -15.38 30.12 7.31
CA LEU A 424 -14.48 30.72 6.32
C LEU A 424 -14.99 30.60 4.87
N ASN A 425 -16.18 29.99 4.66
CA ASN A 425 -16.74 29.67 3.35
C ASN A 425 -15.76 28.90 2.44
N LEU A 426 -14.88 28.11 3.04
CA LEU A 426 -13.94 27.24 2.34
C LEU A 426 -14.68 25.96 1.94
N LYS A 427 -14.89 25.82 0.64
CA LYS A 427 -15.58 24.65 0.06
C LYS A 427 -14.57 23.82 -0.72
N PRO A 428 -14.67 22.47 -0.68
CA PRO A 428 -13.84 21.63 -1.54
C PRO A 428 -14.00 22.06 -3.00
N GLN A 429 -12.90 22.10 -3.75
CA GLN A 429 -12.98 22.49 -5.16
C GLN A 429 -13.85 21.49 -5.92
N LYS A 430 -14.89 22.01 -6.58
CA LYS A 430 -15.75 21.24 -7.47
C LYS A 430 -15.28 21.41 -8.90
N PHE A 431 -15.45 20.37 -9.71
CA PHE A 431 -15.25 20.46 -11.15
C PHE A 431 -16.22 21.47 -11.76
N GLN A 432 -15.69 22.44 -12.50
CA GLN A 432 -16.53 23.39 -13.22
C GLN A 432 -17.05 22.74 -14.51
N LEU A 433 -18.30 22.30 -14.47
CA LEU A 433 -18.95 21.62 -15.60
C LEU A 433 -19.68 22.56 -16.57
N SER A 434 -19.85 23.84 -16.20
CA SER A 434 -20.67 24.80 -16.95
C SER A 434 -20.20 25.07 -18.38
N LYS A 435 -18.89 24.90 -18.66
CA LYS A 435 -18.30 25.10 -20.00
C LYS A 435 -18.36 23.83 -20.87
N GLN A 436 -18.74 22.69 -20.30
CA GLN A 436 -18.73 21.40 -21.01
C GLN A 436 -20.02 21.21 -21.78
N LYS A 437 -19.91 20.83 -23.06
CA LYS A 437 -21.07 20.54 -23.92
C LYS A 437 -21.67 19.15 -23.69
N GLN A 438 -20.94 18.28 -23.00
CA GLN A 438 -21.30 16.89 -22.74
C GLN A 438 -20.68 16.45 -21.40
N ILE A 439 -21.13 15.31 -20.87
CA ILE A 439 -20.57 14.77 -19.62
C ILE A 439 -19.10 14.38 -19.87
N PRO A 440 -18.15 14.96 -19.13
CA PRO A 440 -16.73 14.74 -19.38
C PRO A 440 -16.24 13.40 -18.82
N LYS A 441 -15.30 12.76 -19.52
CA LYS A 441 -14.78 11.42 -19.17
C LYS A 441 -13.55 11.48 -18.26
N ASN A 442 -12.78 12.56 -18.34
CA ASN A 442 -11.51 12.72 -17.61
C ASN A 442 -11.68 12.64 -16.09
N MET A 443 -12.84 13.06 -15.56
CA MET A 443 -13.14 12.97 -14.12
C MET A 443 -13.13 11.53 -13.61
N VAL A 444 -13.46 10.54 -14.44
CA VAL A 444 -13.45 9.12 -14.05
C VAL A 444 -12.03 8.67 -13.67
N GLU A 445 -11.01 9.23 -14.32
CA GLU A 445 -9.62 8.85 -14.03
C GLU A 445 -9.15 9.28 -12.64
N GLU A 446 -9.73 10.36 -12.12
CA GLU A 446 -9.36 10.97 -10.84
C GLU A 446 -10.06 10.29 -9.66
N PHE A 447 -11.36 9.98 -9.79
CA PHE A 447 -12.16 9.46 -8.67
C PHE A 447 -12.16 7.93 -8.55
N ILE A 448 -11.89 7.21 -9.64
CA ILE A 448 -11.97 5.75 -9.66
C ILE A 448 -10.55 5.17 -9.58
N LEU A 449 -10.35 4.10 -8.79
CA LEU A 449 -9.07 3.41 -8.69
C LEU A 449 -8.99 2.17 -9.60
N SER A 450 -10.06 1.37 -9.63
CA SER A 450 -10.09 0.12 -10.40
C SER A 450 -10.09 0.38 -11.90
N PRO A 451 -9.12 -0.14 -12.67
CA PRO A 451 -9.10 -0.01 -14.13
C PRO A 451 -10.35 -0.59 -14.80
N VAL A 452 -10.91 -1.67 -14.25
CA VAL A 452 -12.15 -2.31 -14.70
C VAL A 452 -13.30 -1.32 -14.57
N VAL A 453 -13.50 -0.76 -13.37
CA VAL A 453 -14.56 0.22 -13.09
C VAL A 453 -14.37 1.47 -13.93
N LYS A 454 -13.13 1.97 -14.10
CA LYS A 454 -12.84 3.13 -14.98
C LYS A 454 -13.37 2.92 -16.38
N ARG A 455 -13.06 1.76 -16.98
CA ARG A 455 -13.49 1.44 -18.35
C ARG A 455 -15.01 1.38 -18.43
N SER A 456 -15.67 0.68 -17.51
CA SER A 456 -17.13 0.58 -17.49
C SER A 456 -17.79 1.96 -17.38
N PHE A 457 -17.32 2.82 -16.47
CA PHE A 457 -17.85 4.18 -16.30
C PHE A 457 -17.61 5.06 -17.54
N ILE A 458 -16.43 4.99 -18.16
CA ILE A 458 -16.16 5.73 -19.40
C ILE A 458 -17.11 5.29 -20.52
N GLN A 459 -17.35 3.98 -20.67
CA GLN A 459 -18.29 3.45 -21.65
C GLN A 459 -19.74 3.85 -21.34
N SER A 460 -20.14 3.85 -20.07
CA SER A 460 -21.47 4.33 -19.65
C SER A 460 -21.66 5.82 -19.99
N ILE A 461 -20.67 6.67 -19.70
CA ILE A 461 -20.71 8.11 -20.06
C ILE A 461 -20.80 8.29 -21.58
N GLU A 462 -20.10 7.47 -22.37
CA GLU A 462 -20.22 7.47 -23.83
C GLU A 462 -21.63 7.15 -24.31
N ILE A 463 -22.27 6.14 -23.71
CA ILE A 463 -23.65 5.78 -24.01
C ILE A 463 -24.58 6.94 -23.66
N VAL A 464 -24.49 7.49 -22.44
CA VAL A 464 -25.37 8.59 -22.01
C VAL A 464 -25.23 9.79 -22.95
N ASN A 465 -24.01 10.22 -23.27
CA ASN A 465 -23.78 11.33 -24.20
C ASN A 465 -24.35 11.04 -25.60
N THR A 466 -24.24 9.80 -26.08
CA THR A 466 -24.75 9.39 -27.40
C THR A 466 -26.27 9.33 -27.42
N VAL A 467 -26.87 8.77 -26.37
CA VAL A 467 -28.33 8.72 -26.17
C VAL A 467 -28.88 10.13 -26.10
N ILE A 468 -28.28 11.02 -25.31
CA ILE A 468 -28.72 12.42 -25.20
C ILE A 468 -28.63 13.13 -26.55
N LYS A 469 -27.57 12.90 -27.31
CA LYS A 469 -27.38 13.48 -28.64
C LYS A 469 -28.44 13.00 -29.65
N LYS A 470 -28.88 11.73 -29.55
CA LYS A 470 -29.82 11.12 -30.51
C LYS A 470 -31.29 11.34 -30.12
N TYR A 471 -31.61 11.24 -28.83
CA TYR A 471 -32.99 11.19 -28.32
C TYR A 471 -33.40 12.43 -27.51
N GLY A 472 -32.46 13.34 -27.21
CA GLY A 472 -32.70 14.50 -26.35
C GLY A 472 -32.39 14.19 -24.88
N LEU A 473 -32.70 15.09 -23.95
CA LEU A 473 -32.47 14.85 -22.52
C LEU A 473 -33.54 13.89 -21.97
N PRO A 474 -33.15 12.81 -21.24
CA PRO A 474 -34.09 11.99 -20.51
C PRO A 474 -34.66 12.75 -19.30
N GLU A 475 -35.82 12.32 -18.82
CA GLU A 475 -36.37 12.81 -17.54
C GLU A 475 -35.69 12.16 -16.34
N GLU A 476 -35.35 10.88 -16.49
CA GLU A 476 -34.77 10.07 -15.44
C GLU A 476 -33.68 9.15 -16.02
N ILE A 477 -32.61 8.97 -15.22
CA ILE A 477 -31.56 8.00 -15.50
C ILE A 477 -31.45 7.06 -14.30
N VAL A 478 -31.76 5.79 -14.51
CA VAL A 478 -31.65 4.72 -13.51
C VAL A 478 -30.41 3.90 -13.81
N ILE A 479 -29.57 3.66 -12.80
CA ILE A 479 -28.28 2.99 -12.97
C ILE A 479 -28.18 1.82 -12.01
N GLU A 480 -27.95 0.63 -12.56
CA GLU A 480 -27.52 -0.57 -11.83
C GLU A 480 -26.02 -0.80 -12.07
N LEU A 481 -25.31 -1.21 -11.03
CA LEU A 481 -23.89 -1.54 -11.09
C LEU A 481 -23.69 -3.02 -10.74
N ALA A 482 -22.76 -3.68 -11.41
CA ALA A 482 -22.33 -5.02 -11.02
C ALA A 482 -21.87 -5.05 -9.55
N ARG A 483 -22.27 -6.08 -8.81
CA ARG A 483 -21.86 -6.30 -7.42
C ARG A 483 -20.40 -6.75 -7.34
N GLU A 484 -19.89 -7.38 -8.40
CA GLU A 484 -18.54 -7.92 -8.48
C GLU A 484 -17.54 -6.92 -9.06
N LYS A 485 -16.31 -6.92 -8.52
CA LYS A 485 -15.27 -5.96 -8.92
C LYS A 485 -14.52 -6.36 -10.19
N ASN A 486 -14.51 -7.65 -10.51
CA ASN A 486 -13.83 -8.27 -11.65
C ASN A 486 -14.42 -9.67 -11.92
N SER A 487 -13.99 -10.29 -13.02
CA SER A 487 -14.46 -11.62 -13.45
C SER A 487 -14.05 -12.76 -12.51
N GLU A 488 -12.93 -12.65 -11.79
CA GLU A 488 -12.49 -13.65 -10.82
C GLU A 488 -13.41 -13.68 -9.59
N ASP A 489 -13.75 -12.52 -9.05
CA ASP A 489 -14.69 -12.36 -7.95
C ASP A 489 -16.06 -12.89 -8.34
N ARG A 490 -16.51 -12.62 -9.58
CA ARG A 490 -17.73 -13.19 -10.15
C ARG A 490 -17.67 -14.71 -10.22
N ARG A 491 -16.55 -15.29 -10.66
CA ARG A 491 -16.37 -16.74 -10.71
C ARG A 491 -16.41 -17.37 -9.32
N LYS A 492 -15.77 -16.75 -8.32
CA LYS A 492 -15.81 -17.20 -6.92
C LYS A 492 -17.23 -17.16 -6.37
N PHE A 493 -17.98 -16.09 -6.65
CA PHE A 493 -19.38 -15.96 -6.25
C PHE A 493 -20.25 -17.04 -6.89
N LEU A 494 -20.12 -17.26 -8.20
CA LEU A 494 -20.86 -18.31 -8.91
C LEU A 494 -20.52 -19.71 -8.39
N ASN A 495 -19.24 -20.01 -8.15
CA ASN A 495 -18.82 -21.29 -7.59
C ASN A 495 -19.42 -21.52 -6.19
N ARG A 496 -19.50 -20.46 -5.36
CA ARG A 496 -20.14 -20.53 -4.04
C ARG A 496 -21.63 -20.86 -4.17
N ILE A 497 -22.36 -20.15 -5.04
CA ILE A 497 -23.78 -20.41 -5.29
C ILE A 497 -24.00 -21.83 -5.82
N GLN A 498 -23.16 -22.28 -6.76
CA GLN A 498 -23.27 -23.65 -7.29
C GLN A 498 -23.07 -24.70 -6.19
N LYS A 499 -22.08 -24.51 -5.32
CA LYS A 499 -21.84 -25.41 -4.18
C LYS A 499 -23.00 -25.40 -3.17
N GLU A 500 -23.55 -24.22 -2.87
CA GLU A 500 -24.74 -24.10 -2.01
C GLU A 500 -25.95 -24.82 -2.63
N ASN A 501 -26.21 -24.60 -3.92
CA ASN A 501 -27.30 -25.27 -4.64
C ASN A 501 -27.11 -26.79 -4.69
N GLU A 502 -25.88 -27.28 -4.86
CA GLU A 502 -25.57 -28.71 -4.83
C GLU A 502 -25.86 -29.31 -3.44
N ASN A 503 -25.47 -28.62 -2.36
CA ASN A 503 -25.77 -29.04 -1.00
C ASN A 503 -27.28 -29.06 -0.74
N THR A 504 -28.01 -28.03 -1.16
CA THR A 504 -29.47 -27.99 -1.04
C THR A 504 -30.13 -29.14 -1.83
N ARG A 505 -29.63 -29.47 -3.03
CA ARG A 505 -30.13 -30.65 -3.77
C ARG A 505 -29.90 -31.95 -3.03
N LYS A 506 -28.71 -32.15 -2.44
CA LYS A 506 -28.43 -33.34 -1.61
C LYS A 506 -29.39 -33.46 -0.43
N GLN A 507 -29.68 -32.35 0.25
CA GLN A 507 -30.66 -32.31 1.34
C GLN A 507 -32.07 -32.67 0.87
N VAL A 508 -32.51 -32.15 -0.28
CA VAL A 508 -33.81 -32.49 -0.87
C VAL A 508 -33.87 -33.98 -1.27
N GLU A 509 -32.80 -34.52 -1.86
CA GLU A 509 -32.71 -35.95 -2.22
C GLU A 509 -32.67 -36.87 -1.01
N GLU A 510 -32.05 -36.45 0.08
CA GLU A 510 -32.09 -37.14 1.38
C GLU A 510 -33.52 -37.16 1.94
N ALA A 511 -34.19 -36.01 1.98
CA ALA A 511 -35.59 -35.92 2.40
C ALA A 511 -36.54 -36.80 1.55
N ILE A 512 -36.32 -36.88 0.23
CA ILE A 512 -37.09 -37.78 -0.65
C ILE A 512 -36.82 -39.25 -0.33
N ARG A 513 -35.56 -39.62 -0.08
CA ARG A 513 -35.16 -41.00 0.26
C ARG A 513 -35.72 -41.43 1.61
N GLU A 514 -35.68 -40.55 2.60
CA GLU A 514 -36.06 -40.85 3.98
C GLU A 514 -37.59 -40.87 4.15
N TYR A 515 -38.32 -39.92 3.57
CA TYR A 515 -39.77 -39.77 3.78
C TYR A 515 -40.63 -40.23 2.59
N GLY A 516 -40.02 -40.64 1.47
CA GLY A 516 -40.74 -41.11 0.26
C GLY A 516 -41.62 -40.05 -0.41
N ASN A 517 -41.50 -38.78 -0.02
CA ASN A 517 -42.41 -37.72 -0.44
C ASN A 517 -41.84 -36.91 -1.60
N HIS A 518 -42.39 -37.10 -2.80
CA HIS A 518 -41.99 -36.37 -4.00
C HIS A 518 -42.31 -34.87 -3.97
N ASN A 519 -43.16 -34.39 -3.06
CA ASN A 519 -43.45 -32.96 -2.87
C ASN A 519 -42.21 -32.15 -2.45
N ALA A 520 -41.17 -32.81 -1.92
CA ALA A 520 -39.91 -32.17 -1.56
C ALA A 520 -39.26 -31.37 -2.72
N LYS A 521 -39.49 -31.77 -3.99
CA LYS A 521 -38.99 -31.04 -5.16
C LYS A 521 -39.62 -29.66 -5.34
N GLY A 522 -40.85 -29.46 -4.85
CA GLY A 522 -41.56 -28.17 -4.88
C GLY A 522 -41.32 -27.31 -3.63
N LEU A 523 -40.63 -27.84 -2.61
CA LEU A 523 -40.45 -27.21 -1.30
C LEU A 523 -38.97 -26.89 -0.99
N VAL A 524 -38.14 -26.72 -2.03
CA VAL A 524 -36.68 -26.54 -1.91
C VAL A 524 -36.32 -25.41 -0.96
N GLU A 525 -37.00 -24.26 -1.06
CA GLU A 525 -36.75 -23.10 -0.20
C GLU A 525 -37.11 -23.38 1.26
N LYS A 526 -38.27 -23.99 1.52
CA LYS A 526 -38.67 -24.39 2.88
C LYS A 526 -37.74 -25.43 3.50
N ILE A 527 -37.28 -26.42 2.74
CA ILE A 527 -36.33 -27.43 3.22
C ILE A 527 -34.98 -26.78 3.54
N LYS A 528 -34.52 -25.88 2.68
CA LYS A 528 -33.29 -25.11 2.93
C LYS A 528 -33.41 -24.30 4.22
N LEU A 529 -34.51 -23.56 4.39
CA LEU A 529 -34.78 -22.76 5.59
C LEU A 529 -34.88 -23.64 6.84
N HIS A 530 -35.63 -24.75 6.77
CA HIS A 530 -35.75 -25.73 7.84
C HIS A 530 -34.37 -26.20 8.33
N HIS A 531 -33.48 -26.59 7.40
CA HIS A 531 -32.14 -27.03 7.76
C HIS A 531 -31.28 -25.89 8.35
N MET A 532 -31.35 -24.69 7.76
CA MET A 532 -30.65 -23.50 8.27
C MET A 532 -31.13 -23.07 9.67
N GLN A 533 -32.37 -23.42 10.02
CA GLN A 533 -33.01 -23.11 11.30
C GLN A 533 -32.99 -24.31 12.27
N GLU A 534 -32.21 -25.35 11.97
CA GLU A 534 -32.12 -26.58 12.78
C GLU A 534 -33.49 -27.22 13.06
N GLY A 535 -34.41 -27.10 12.09
CA GLY A 535 -35.76 -27.63 12.18
C GLY A 535 -36.64 -26.94 13.22
N LYS A 536 -36.40 -25.67 13.53
CA LYS A 536 -37.19 -24.90 14.50
C LYS A 536 -37.71 -23.59 13.92
N CYS A 537 -38.92 -23.22 14.31
CA CYS A 537 -39.47 -21.91 14.02
C CYS A 537 -38.70 -20.86 14.83
N LEU A 538 -38.03 -19.91 14.19
CA LEU A 538 -37.25 -18.87 14.90
C LEU A 538 -38.12 -17.94 15.78
N TYR A 539 -39.43 -17.84 15.50
CA TYR A 539 -40.33 -16.96 16.25
C TYR A 539 -40.93 -17.63 17.49
N SER A 540 -41.35 -18.89 17.39
CA SER A 540 -41.96 -19.62 18.51
C SER A 540 -40.99 -20.56 19.22
N LEU A 541 -39.80 -20.78 18.64
CA LEU A 541 -38.80 -21.79 19.05
C LEU A 541 -39.32 -23.23 19.06
N GLN A 542 -40.53 -23.47 18.53
CA GLN A 542 -41.11 -24.79 18.42
C GLN A 542 -40.49 -25.56 17.26
N ASN A 543 -40.41 -26.89 17.41
CA ASN A 543 -39.92 -27.78 16.37
C ASN A 543 -40.86 -27.74 15.16
N ILE A 544 -40.28 -27.75 13.97
CA ILE A 544 -40.92 -27.95 12.68
C ILE A 544 -40.54 -29.37 12.24
N PRO A 545 -41.38 -30.40 12.45
CA PRO A 545 -41.08 -31.74 11.97
C PRO A 545 -40.97 -31.76 10.45
N LEU A 546 -39.91 -32.35 9.90
CA LEU A 546 -39.66 -32.35 8.46
C LEU A 546 -40.76 -33.10 7.70
N ASP A 547 -41.29 -34.21 8.22
CA ASP A 547 -42.41 -34.94 7.62
C ASP A 547 -43.69 -34.09 7.55
N ASP A 548 -43.98 -33.30 8.60
CA ASP A 548 -45.14 -32.41 8.61
C ASP A 548 -44.96 -31.25 7.63
N LEU A 549 -43.75 -30.68 7.53
CA LEU A 549 -43.41 -29.66 6.54
C LEU A 549 -43.62 -30.17 5.10
N LEU A 550 -43.27 -31.43 4.82
CA LEU A 550 -43.40 -32.04 3.49
C LEU A 550 -44.84 -32.39 3.12
N ARG A 551 -45.68 -32.75 4.09
CA ARG A 551 -47.09 -33.12 3.88
C ARG A 551 -48.04 -31.93 3.94
N ASN A 552 -47.79 -31.01 4.88
CA ASN A 552 -48.63 -29.86 5.20
C ASN A 552 -47.84 -28.54 5.12
N PRO A 553 -47.25 -28.20 3.95
CA PRO A 553 -46.40 -27.02 3.81
C PRO A 553 -47.14 -25.70 4.07
N SER A 554 -48.48 -25.69 4.06
CA SER A 554 -49.32 -24.53 4.37
C SER A 554 -49.28 -24.14 5.85
N HIS A 555 -48.95 -25.06 6.76
CA HIS A 555 -48.79 -24.76 8.20
C HIS A 555 -47.58 -23.86 8.48
N TYR A 556 -46.64 -23.79 7.54
CA TYR A 556 -45.38 -23.07 7.68
C TYR A 556 -45.26 -22.03 6.56
N PRO A 557 -46.03 -20.92 6.61
CA PRO A 557 -45.97 -19.88 5.60
C PRO A 557 -44.59 -19.21 5.59
N GLU A 558 -44.10 -18.92 4.38
CA GLU A 558 -42.89 -18.10 4.21
C GLU A 558 -43.27 -16.65 4.46
N VAL A 559 -42.60 -15.98 5.39
CA VAL A 559 -42.72 -14.53 5.57
C VAL A 559 -41.56 -13.89 4.82
N SER A 560 -41.81 -13.49 3.58
CA SER A 560 -40.87 -12.65 2.84
C SER A 560 -40.95 -11.23 3.40
N ILE A 561 -39.90 -10.80 4.11
CA ILE A 561 -39.73 -9.38 4.43
C ILE A 561 -39.31 -8.69 3.13
N VAL A 562 -40.23 -7.95 2.54
CA VAL A 562 -40.03 -7.16 1.29
C VAL A 562 -39.07 -6.02 1.54
#